data_AF-A0A4R0GJ76-F1
#
_entry.id   AF-A0A4R0GJ76-F1
#
_cell.length_a   1.000
_cell.length_b   1.000
_cell.length_c   1.000
_cell.angle_alpha   90.00
_cell.angle_beta   90.00
_cell.angle_gamma   90.00
#
_symmetry.space_group_name_H-M   'P 1'
#
loop_
_entity.id
_entity.type
_entity.pdbx_description
1 polymer ?
#
loop_
_entity_poly.entity_id
_entity_poly.type
_entity_poly.pdbx_seq_one_letter_code
_entity_poly.pdbx_strand_id
1 'polypeptide(L)'
;MAARLTKLSEHFSPGLILADVPGRDGVEREYTVPLASAELGLWCQTIANATMQIHRASTPEDIQQAVTLIEDLPEMDDRTSLERRVLGDAYTQMMTDGVSHQHIAYCAATAYAWILGGDEAAERYWTSGGVPGEAVGPAMNRADRRANQRAGSSPTTSTGGATTTPRPASGRTTNSRRGGRGRGRRGGRSSTTGT
;
A
#
# COMPACT_ATOMS: atom_id res chain seq x y z
N MET A 1 22.79 7.19 -42.92
CA MET A 1 22.63 5.72 -42.85
C MET A 1 21.85 5.44 -41.57
N ALA A 2 20.71 4.74 -41.62
CA ALA A 2 19.92 4.47 -40.42
C ALA A 2 20.43 3.19 -39.72
N ALA A 3 20.53 3.20 -38.40
CA ALA A 3 20.90 2.02 -37.63
C ALA A 3 19.72 1.03 -37.55
N ARG A 4 19.96 -0.25 -37.82
CA ARG A 4 18.97 -1.32 -37.67
C ARG A 4 19.17 -2.02 -36.33
N LEU A 5 18.26 -1.80 -35.39
CA LEU A 5 18.17 -2.57 -34.15
C LEU A 5 17.42 -3.89 -34.43
N THR A 6 17.79 -4.95 -33.71
CA THR A 6 17.22 -6.31 -33.87
C THR A 6 16.97 -6.94 -32.50
N LYS A 7 16.44 -8.17 -32.44
CA LYS A 7 16.26 -8.95 -31.19
C LYS A 7 15.31 -8.32 -30.16
N LEU A 8 14.34 -7.51 -30.58
CA LEU A 8 13.37 -6.84 -29.68
C LEU A 8 12.70 -7.83 -28.69
N SER A 9 12.37 -9.04 -29.13
CA SER A 9 11.75 -10.08 -28.31
C SER A 9 12.66 -10.70 -27.25
N GLU A 10 13.98 -10.51 -27.31
CA GLU A 10 14.92 -10.97 -26.27
C GLU A 10 14.95 -10.04 -25.04
N HIS A 11 14.34 -8.85 -25.15
CA HIS A 11 14.32 -7.83 -24.09
C HIS A 11 13.03 -7.83 -23.25
N PHE A 12 12.01 -8.61 -23.61
CA PHE A 12 10.73 -8.65 -22.90
C PHE A 12 10.39 -10.08 -22.49
N SER A 13 10.18 -10.31 -21.19
CA SER A 13 9.57 -11.54 -20.68
C SER A 13 8.17 -11.72 -21.26
N PRO A 14 7.69 -12.96 -21.46
CA PRO A 14 6.39 -13.23 -22.10
C PRO A 14 5.17 -12.78 -21.27
N GLY A 15 5.38 -12.38 -20.01
CA GLY A 15 4.36 -11.93 -19.07
C GLY A 15 4.98 -11.68 -17.69
N LEU A 16 4.14 -11.20 -16.76
CA LEU A 16 4.46 -11.12 -15.34
C LEU A 16 3.94 -12.38 -14.64
N ILE A 17 4.78 -13.04 -13.84
CA ILE A 17 4.36 -14.18 -13.00
C ILE A 17 4.06 -13.65 -11.60
N LEU A 18 2.86 -13.94 -11.11
CA LEU A 18 2.39 -13.65 -9.76
C LEU A 18 2.37 -14.95 -8.97
N ALA A 19 3.44 -15.20 -8.22
CA ALA A 19 3.62 -16.41 -7.40
C ALA A 19 3.00 -16.25 -5.99
N ASP A 20 2.98 -17.35 -5.23
CA ASP A 20 2.57 -17.39 -3.81
C ASP A 20 1.17 -16.81 -3.52
N VAL A 21 0.25 -16.86 -4.49
CA VAL A 21 -1.10 -16.30 -4.34
C VAL A 21 -2.05 -17.35 -3.71
N PRO A 22 -2.61 -17.12 -2.51
CA PRO A 22 -3.39 -18.13 -1.81
C PRO A 22 -4.82 -18.26 -2.36
N GLY A 23 -5.18 -19.47 -2.80
CA GLY A 23 -6.55 -19.85 -3.15
C GLY A 23 -7.45 -20.05 -1.92
N ARG A 24 -8.74 -20.33 -2.15
CA ARG A 24 -9.72 -20.56 -1.06
C ARG A 24 -9.39 -21.79 -0.20
N ASP A 25 -8.72 -22.76 -0.78
CA ASP A 25 -8.23 -23.99 -0.16
C ASP A 25 -6.94 -23.79 0.67
N GLY A 26 -6.36 -22.59 0.65
CA GLY A 26 -5.08 -22.30 1.28
C GLY A 26 -3.87 -22.83 0.50
N VAL A 27 -4.07 -23.33 -0.72
CA VAL A 27 -2.98 -23.71 -1.62
C VAL A 27 -2.53 -22.49 -2.40
N GLU A 28 -1.25 -22.17 -2.29
CA GLU A 28 -0.58 -21.11 -3.05
C GLU A 28 -0.42 -21.53 -4.52
N ARG A 29 -0.68 -20.59 -5.43
CA ARG A 29 -0.68 -20.80 -6.88
C ARG A 29 0.08 -19.67 -7.57
N GLU A 30 0.58 -19.98 -8.76
CA GLU A 30 1.17 -19.01 -9.69
C GLU A 30 0.18 -18.64 -10.78
N TYR A 31 0.13 -17.36 -11.15
CA TYR A 31 -0.71 -16.86 -12.26
C TYR A 31 0.13 -16.03 -13.22
N THR A 32 -0.03 -16.25 -14.52
CA THR A 32 0.67 -15.50 -15.57
C THR A 32 -0.21 -14.39 -16.11
N VAL A 33 0.22 -13.14 -15.95
CA VAL A 33 -0.37 -11.97 -16.57
C VAL A 33 0.29 -11.75 -17.94
N PRO A 34 -0.45 -11.64 -19.04
CA PRO A 34 0.13 -11.44 -20.37
C PRO A 34 0.75 -10.05 -20.52
N LEU A 35 1.66 -9.87 -21.49
CA LEU A 35 2.10 -8.55 -21.93
C LEU A 35 0.89 -7.67 -22.29
N ALA A 36 0.87 -6.45 -21.75
CA ALA A 36 -0.18 -5.48 -22.05
C ALA A 36 -0.20 -5.11 -23.54
N SER A 37 -1.40 -4.91 -24.08
CA SER A 37 -1.55 -4.31 -25.41
C SER A 37 -1.08 -2.85 -25.39
N ALA A 38 -0.71 -2.32 -26.55
CA ALA A 38 -0.32 -0.90 -26.67
C ALA A 38 -1.43 0.06 -26.20
N GLU A 39 -2.70 -0.32 -26.43
CA GLU A 39 -3.88 0.40 -25.97
C GLU A 39 -3.99 0.41 -24.43
N LEU A 40 -3.87 -0.76 -23.79
CA LEU A 40 -3.89 -0.86 -22.33
C LEU A 40 -2.72 -0.10 -21.69
N GLY A 41 -1.53 -0.20 -22.27
CA GLY A 41 -0.34 0.54 -21.81
C GLY A 41 -0.54 2.06 -21.88
N LEU A 42 -1.06 2.58 -23.00
CA LEU A 42 -1.35 4.00 -23.18
C LEU A 42 -2.45 4.46 -22.20
N TRP A 43 -3.52 3.67 -22.03
CA TRP A 43 -4.60 3.95 -21.09
C TRP A 43 -4.09 4.04 -19.64
N CYS A 44 -3.26 3.08 -19.21
CA CYS A 44 -2.62 3.12 -17.90
C CYS A 44 -1.72 4.36 -17.72
N GLN A 45 -0.90 4.71 -18.72
CA GLN A 45 -0.02 5.89 -18.66
C GLN A 45 -0.81 7.19 -18.53
N THR A 46 -1.89 7.36 -19.29
CA THR A 46 -2.73 8.55 -19.23
C THR A 46 -3.44 8.67 -17.88
N ILE A 47 -3.96 7.58 -17.31
CA ILE A 47 -4.54 7.58 -15.96
C ILE A 47 -3.49 7.91 -14.90
N ALA A 48 -2.27 7.37 -15.00
CA ALA A 48 -1.18 7.71 -14.08
C ALA A 48 -0.84 9.22 -14.15
N ASN A 49 -0.77 9.78 -15.35
CA ASN A 49 -0.52 11.21 -15.57
C ASN A 49 -1.64 12.09 -15.02
N ALA A 50 -2.90 11.77 -15.31
CA ALA A 50 -4.06 12.49 -14.78
C ALA A 50 -4.13 12.42 -13.24
N THR A 51 -3.91 11.23 -12.66
CA THR A 51 -3.85 11.04 -11.20
C THR A 51 -2.74 11.88 -10.57
N MET A 52 -1.57 11.95 -11.21
CA MET A 52 -0.45 12.79 -10.74
C MET A 52 -0.76 14.28 -10.83
N GLN A 53 -1.48 14.72 -11.87
CA GLN A 53 -1.94 16.10 -11.99
C GLN A 53 -2.97 16.43 -10.91
N ILE A 54 -3.99 15.59 -10.69
CA ILE A 54 -4.97 15.76 -9.59
C ILE A 54 -4.27 15.83 -8.22
N HIS A 55 -3.26 15.00 -7.97
CA HIS A 55 -2.52 15.01 -6.70
C HIS A 55 -1.65 16.27 -6.50
N ARG A 56 -1.20 16.90 -7.59
CA ARG A 56 -0.40 18.14 -7.58
C ARG A 56 -1.24 19.41 -7.74
N ALA A 57 -2.50 19.26 -8.15
CA ALA A 57 -3.42 20.35 -8.41
C ALA A 57 -3.53 21.28 -7.21
N SER A 58 -3.33 22.56 -7.44
CA SER A 58 -3.51 23.62 -6.44
C SER A 58 -4.67 24.54 -6.79
N THR A 59 -5.25 24.39 -7.98
CA THR A 59 -6.38 25.16 -8.50
C THR A 59 -7.48 24.24 -9.07
N PRO A 60 -8.76 24.69 -9.13
CA PRO A 60 -9.81 23.96 -9.83
C PRO A 60 -9.51 23.73 -11.32
N GLU A 61 -8.80 24.66 -11.95
CA GLU A 61 -8.40 24.57 -13.37
C GLU A 61 -7.43 23.41 -13.63
N ASP A 62 -6.48 23.15 -12.72
CA ASP A 62 -5.59 21.99 -12.79
C ASP A 62 -6.38 20.66 -12.74
N ILE A 63 -7.41 20.60 -11.89
CA ILE A 63 -8.29 19.43 -11.76
C ILE A 63 -9.08 19.24 -13.04
N GLN A 64 -9.62 20.31 -13.63
CA GLN A 64 -10.38 20.23 -14.87
C GLN A 64 -9.52 19.75 -16.05
N GLN A 65 -8.27 20.18 -16.16
CA GLN A 65 -7.33 19.68 -17.18
C GLN A 65 -7.08 18.17 -17.02
N ALA A 66 -6.89 17.70 -15.78
CA ALA A 66 -6.70 16.28 -15.51
C ALA A 66 -7.97 15.44 -15.79
N VAL A 67 -9.17 16.00 -15.58
CA VAL A 67 -10.44 15.37 -15.98
C VAL A 67 -10.54 15.28 -17.51
N THR A 68 -10.21 16.35 -18.24
CA THR A 68 -10.21 16.32 -19.73
C THR A 68 -9.26 15.25 -20.28
N LEU A 69 -8.08 15.04 -19.68
CA LEU A 69 -7.18 13.95 -20.05
C LEU A 69 -7.75 12.54 -19.80
N ILE A 70 -8.72 12.39 -18.90
CA ILE A 70 -9.45 11.14 -18.66
C ILE A 70 -10.63 11.01 -19.63
N GLU A 71 -11.29 12.12 -19.98
CA GLU A 71 -12.39 12.15 -20.97
C GLU A 71 -11.91 11.88 -22.40
N ASP A 72 -10.69 12.32 -22.76
CA ASP A 72 -10.04 12.07 -24.06
C ASP A 72 -9.46 10.64 -24.20
N LEU A 73 -9.58 9.77 -23.19
CA LEU A 73 -9.13 8.38 -23.28
C LEU A 73 -9.95 7.57 -24.30
N PRO A 74 -9.33 6.60 -25.01
CA PRO A 74 -10.08 5.60 -25.75
C PRO A 74 -11.09 4.90 -24.83
N GLU A 75 -12.36 4.86 -25.25
CA GLU A 75 -13.43 4.20 -24.50
C GLU A 75 -13.26 2.67 -24.57
N MET A 76 -12.50 2.14 -23.61
CA MET A 76 -12.38 0.70 -23.37
C MET A 76 -13.60 0.20 -22.58
N ASP A 77 -14.16 -0.97 -22.97
CA ASP A 77 -15.35 -1.66 -22.40
C ASP A 77 -15.71 -1.27 -20.95
N ASP A 78 -16.76 -0.45 -20.83
CA ASP A 78 -17.24 0.22 -19.61
C ASP A 78 -17.54 -0.75 -18.45
N ARG A 79 -17.83 -2.01 -18.76
CA ARG A 79 -18.22 -3.06 -17.81
C ARG A 79 -17.05 -3.81 -17.18
N THR A 80 -15.83 -3.66 -17.68
CA THR A 80 -14.66 -4.41 -17.22
C THR A 80 -13.87 -3.58 -16.20
N SER A 81 -13.79 -4.06 -14.94
CA SER A 81 -13.06 -3.40 -13.86
C SER A 81 -11.54 -3.34 -14.11
N LEU A 82 -10.84 -2.43 -13.42
CA LEU A 82 -9.39 -2.25 -13.54
C LEU A 82 -8.64 -3.57 -13.34
N GLU A 83 -9.02 -4.35 -12.32
CA GLU A 83 -8.37 -5.64 -12.01
C GLU A 83 -8.49 -6.63 -13.16
N ARG A 84 -9.67 -6.71 -13.78
CA ARG A 84 -9.91 -7.60 -14.91
C ARG A 84 -9.20 -7.12 -16.18
N ARG A 85 -9.02 -5.80 -16.37
CA ARG A 85 -8.23 -5.23 -17.48
C ARG A 85 -6.74 -5.57 -17.38
N VAL A 86 -6.14 -5.35 -16.21
CA VAL A 86 -4.68 -5.50 -16.04
C VAL A 86 -4.23 -6.94 -15.80
N LEU A 87 -5.09 -7.80 -15.26
CA LEU A 87 -4.77 -9.24 -15.06
C LEU A 87 -5.19 -10.12 -16.26
N GLY A 88 -6.14 -9.68 -17.08
CA GLY A 88 -6.65 -10.46 -18.21
C GLY A 88 -7.20 -11.82 -17.77
N ASP A 89 -6.75 -12.90 -18.41
CA ASP A 89 -7.20 -14.27 -18.12
C ASP A 89 -6.90 -14.71 -16.68
N ALA A 90 -5.82 -14.21 -16.07
CA ALA A 90 -5.46 -14.49 -14.68
C ALA A 90 -6.55 -14.06 -13.69
N TYR A 91 -7.33 -13.02 -14.00
CA TYR A 91 -8.48 -12.61 -13.18
C TYR A 91 -9.52 -13.73 -13.05
N THR A 92 -9.84 -14.38 -14.17
CA THR A 92 -10.85 -15.46 -14.23
C THR A 92 -10.33 -16.71 -13.52
N GLN A 93 -9.04 -17.02 -13.66
CA GLN A 93 -8.37 -18.10 -12.93
C GLN A 93 -8.42 -17.86 -11.41
N MET A 94 -7.95 -16.69 -10.94
CA MET A 94 -7.98 -16.31 -9.52
C MET A 94 -9.40 -16.36 -8.91
N MET A 95 -10.43 -15.91 -9.64
CA MET A 95 -11.83 -16.05 -9.18
C MET A 95 -12.27 -17.51 -9.08
N THR A 96 -11.84 -18.36 -10.01
CA THR A 96 -12.18 -19.80 -10.06
C THR A 96 -11.53 -20.56 -8.91
N ASP A 97 -10.27 -20.26 -8.61
CA ASP A 97 -9.52 -20.79 -7.45
C ASP A 97 -9.95 -20.14 -6.11
N GLY A 98 -10.90 -19.20 -6.15
CA GLY A 98 -11.49 -18.56 -4.98
C GLY A 98 -10.54 -17.65 -4.21
N VAL A 99 -9.52 -17.10 -4.89
CA VAL A 99 -8.62 -16.07 -4.35
C VAL A 99 -9.46 -14.89 -3.85
N SER A 100 -9.16 -14.41 -2.64
CA SER A 100 -9.97 -13.34 -2.05
C SER A 100 -9.77 -12.01 -2.79
N HIS A 101 -10.82 -11.19 -2.87
CA HIS A 101 -10.80 -9.90 -3.58
C HIS A 101 -9.62 -9.00 -3.18
N GLN A 102 -9.18 -9.02 -1.92
CA GLN A 102 -8.01 -8.25 -1.47
C GLN A 102 -6.69 -8.72 -2.09
N HIS A 103 -6.50 -10.03 -2.30
CA HIS A 103 -5.33 -10.54 -3.02
C HIS A 103 -5.45 -10.28 -4.53
N ILE A 104 -6.65 -10.36 -5.12
CA ILE A 104 -6.88 -10.00 -6.53
C ILE A 104 -6.55 -8.51 -6.78
N ALA A 105 -7.03 -7.61 -5.92
CA ALA A 105 -6.73 -6.18 -6.00
C ALA A 105 -5.22 -5.90 -5.83
N TYR A 106 -4.55 -6.63 -4.95
CA TYR A 106 -3.09 -6.56 -4.78
C TYR A 106 -2.32 -7.01 -6.03
N CYS A 107 -2.72 -8.15 -6.60
CA CYS A 107 -2.19 -8.68 -7.86
C CYS A 107 -2.39 -7.68 -9.00
N ALA A 108 -3.58 -7.10 -9.11
CA ALA A 108 -3.90 -6.09 -10.11
C ALA A 108 -3.07 -4.81 -9.97
N ALA A 109 -2.88 -4.31 -8.74
CA ALA A 109 -2.01 -3.15 -8.49
C ALA A 109 -0.53 -3.44 -8.85
N THR A 110 -0.07 -4.67 -8.63
CA THR A 110 1.26 -5.14 -9.05
C THR A 110 1.39 -5.17 -10.57
N ALA A 111 0.41 -5.75 -11.27
CA ALA A 111 0.36 -5.76 -12.73
C ALA A 111 0.27 -4.34 -13.32
N TYR A 112 -0.48 -3.43 -12.70
CA TYR A 112 -0.53 -2.03 -13.10
C TYR A 112 0.83 -1.32 -12.93
N ALA A 113 1.52 -1.55 -11.80
CA ALA A 113 2.88 -1.04 -11.58
C ALA A 113 3.88 -1.59 -12.62
N TRP A 114 3.76 -2.87 -12.98
CA TRP A 114 4.54 -3.51 -14.04
C TRP A 114 4.31 -2.87 -15.42
N ILE A 115 3.06 -2.63 -15.80
CA ILE A 115 2.70 -2.00 -17.09
C ILE A 115 3.28 -0.58 -17.20
N LEU A 116 3.36 0.16 -16.09
CA LEU A 116 3.87 1.53 -16.07
C LEU A 116 5.40 1.65 -15.96
N GLY A 117 6.03 0.78 -15.17
CA GLY A 117 7.43 0.93 -14.75
C GLY A 117 8.30 -0.32 -14.89
N GLY A 118 7.78 -1.37 -15.54
CA GLY A 118 8.49 -2.64 -15.74
C GLY A 118 8.70 -3.44 -14.46
N ASP A 119 9.57 -4.44 -14.56
CA ASP A 119 9.82 -5.44 -13.52
C ASP A 119 10.25 -4.81 -12.18
N GLU A 120 11.11 -3.79 -12.20
CA GLU A 120 11.56 -3.09 -10.98
C GLU A 120 10.41 -2.41 -10.21
N ALA A 121 9.43 -1.85 -10.91
CA ALA A 121 8.28 -1.20 -10.29
C ALA A 121 7.31 -2.25 -9.71
N ALA A 122 7.14 -3.37 -10.40
CA ALA A 122 6.37 -4.52 -9.95
C ALA A 122 6.96 -5.13 -8.67
N GLU A 123 8.26 -5.45 -8.69
CA GLU A 123 8.98 -6.04 -7.55
C GLU A 123 8.96 -5.11 -6.32
N ARG A 124 9.18 -3.80 -6.52
CA ARG A 124 9.11 -2.80 -5.44
C ARG A 124 7.73 -2.71 -4.80
N TYR A 125 6.66 -2.81 -5.60
CA TYR A 125 5.31 -2.86 -5.06
C TYR A 125 5.04 -4.18 -4.33
N TRP A 126 5.43 -5.31 -4.93
CA TRP A 126 5.24 -6.66 -4.38
C TRP A 126 5.95 -6.86 -3.04
N THR A 127 7.16 -6.34 -2.89
CA THR A 127 7.97 -6.41 -1.65
C THR A 127 7.52 -5.44 -0.56
N SER A 128 6.97 -4.27 -0.91
CA SER A 128 6.36 -3.34 0.06
C SER A 128 5.15 -3.93 0.80
N GLY A 129 4.53 -4.96 0.23
CA GLY A 129 3.26 -5.48 0.73
C GLY A 129 2.13 -4.45 0.63
N GLY A 130 2.15 -3.61 -0.42
CA GLY A 130 1.06 -2.71 -0.83
C GLY A 130 1.15 -1.27 -0.34
N VAL A 131 2.30 -0.82 0.17
CA VAL A 131 2.47 0.51 0.75
C VAL A 131 3.40 1.35 -0.13
N PRO A 132 2.90 2.36 -0.88
CA PRO A 132 3.75 3.23 -1.69
C PRO A 132 4.79 3.97 -0.85
N GLY A 133 6.06 3.87 -1.24
CA GLY A 133 7.19 4.54 -0.57
C GLY A 133 7.84 3.75 0.57
N GLU A 134 7.23 2.66 1.05
CA GLU A 134 7.83 1.78 2.05
C GLU A 134 8.44 0.56 1.36
N ALA A 135 9.60 0.74 0.73
CA ALA A 135 10.40 -0.37 0.21
C ALA A 135 11.00 -1.16 1.38
N VAL A 136 10.18 -2.02 1.98
CA VAL A 136 10.61 -2.91 3.05
C VAL A 136 11.56 -3.94 2.44
N GLY A 137 12.74 -4.09 3.06
CA GLY A 137 13.74 -5.07 2.63
C GLY A 137 13.20 -6.51 2.62
N PRO A 138 13.93 -7.45 1.99
CA PRO A 138 13.40 -8.78 1.68
C PRO A 138 12.82 -9.48 2.91
N ALA A 139 11.58 -9.96 2.76
CA ALA A 139 10.87 -10.86 3.67
C ALA A 139 10.47 -10.35 5.08
N MET A 140 9.98 -9.11 5.23
CA MET A 140 9.17 -8.77 6.42
C MET A 140 7.72 -9.24 6.25
N ASN A 141 7.40 -10.36 6.90
CA ASN A 141 6.05 -10.93 6.85
C ASN A 141 5.03 -10.03 7.58
N ARG A 142 3.74 -10.26 7.32
CA ARG A 142 2.64 -9.52 7.97
C ARG A 142 2.67 -9.63 9.51
N ALA A 143 3.26 -10.70 10.04
CA ALA A 143 3.53 -10.88 11.46
C ALA A 143 4.57 -9.86 11.98
N ASP A 144 5.69 -9.71 11.27
CA ASP A 144 6.79 -8.82 11.65
C ASP A 144 6.38 -7.34 11.58
N ARG A 145 5.60 -6.96 10.56
CA ARG A 145 5.00 -5.61 10.49
C ARG A 145 4.12 -5.31 11.72
N ARG A 146 3.30 -6.28 12.17
CA ARG A 146 2.46 -6.15 13.39
C ARG A 146 3.28 -6.18 14.69
N ALA A 147 4.38 -6.94 14.73
CA ALA A 147 5.30 -6.97 15.86
C ALA A 147 6.02 -5.62 16.01
N ASN A 148 6.51 -5.05 14.91
CA ASN A 148 7.25 -3.78 14.93
C ASN A 148 6.34 -2.60 15.29
N GLN A 149 5.08 -2.58 14.81
CA GLN A 149 4.08 -1.60 15.25
C GLN A 149 3.75 -1.70 16.76
N ARG A 150 3.85 -2.88 17.37
CA ARG A 150 3.73 -3.05 18.83
C ARG A 150 5.01 -2.70 19.60
N ALA A 151 6.17 -2.86 18.97
CA ALA A 151 7.47 -2.46 19.53
C ALA A 151 7.70 -0.93 19.47
N GLY A 152 6.94 -0.20 18.65
CA GLY A 152 7.02 1.27 18.49
C GLY A 152 6.73 2.11 19.73
N SER A 153 6.45 1.51 20.90
CA SER A 153 6.27 2.21 22.18
C SER A 153 7.57 2.40 22.98
N SER A 154 8.65 2.85 22.30
CA SER A 154 9.93 3.36 22.88
C SER A 154 10.77 2.35 23.69
N PRO A 155 12.12 2.39 23.57
CA PRO A 155 12.88 3.56 24.02
C PRO A 155 13.95 4.08 23.03
N THR A 156 14.21 5.38 23.13
CA THR A 156 15.35 6.07 22.53
C THR A 156 16.71 5.55 23.04
N THR A 157 17.63 5.17 22.14
CA THR A 157 19.05 4.89 22.49
C THR A 157 20.05 5.58 21.56
N SER A 158 20.44 6.80 21.95
CA SER A 158 21.84 7.21 22.20
C SER A 158 22.98 6.77 21.26
N THR A 159 23.50 7.75 20.49
CA THR A 159 24.94 8.10 20.29
C THR A 159 24.99 9.43 19.51
N GLY A 160 25.86 10.42 19.70
CA GLY A 160 26.93 10.75 20.67
C GLY A 160 27.75 11.92 20.09
N GLY A 161 28.43 12.83 20.81
CA GLY A 161 28.56 13.08 22.26
C GLY A 161 29.72 14.07 22.50
N ALA A 162 29.51 15.22 23.16
CA ALA A 162 30.50 16.30 23.32
C ALA A 162 30.59 16.86 24.76
N THR A 163 31.80 17.26 25.12
CA THR A 163 32.42 17.42 26.45
C THR A 163 31.90 18.54 27.40
N THR A 164 32.10 18.29 28.71
CA THR A 164 32.34 19.25 29.83
C THR A 164 31.30 20.30 30.22
N THR A 165 30.72 20.15 31.42
CA THR A 165 30.55 21.18 32.50
C THR A 165 30.15 20.45 33.81
N PRO A 166 30.69 20.80 35.00
CA PRO A 166 30.58 19.95 36.20
C PRO A 166 29.27 20.08 37.00
N ARG A 167 28.95 19.02 37.76
CA ARG A 167 27.88 18.98 38.78
C ARG A 167 28.08 20.02 39.89
N PRO A 168 26.99 20.61 40.39
CA PRO A 168 26.76 20.84 41.81
C PRO A 168 25.85 19.75 42.40
N ALA A 169 26.04 19.42 43.67
CA ALA A 169 25.22 18.47 44.42
C ALA A 169 24.44 19.17 45.54
N SER A 170 23.27 18.62 45.92
CA SER A 170 22.76 18.46 47.32
C SER A 170 21.22 18.43 47.39
N GLY A 171 20.67 17.93 48.52
CA GLY A 171 19.23 17.91 48.81
C GLY A 171 18.53 16.58 48.49
N ARG A 172 18.92 15.45 49.12
CA ARG A 172 18.47 15.00 50.46
C ARG A 172 16.96 14.69 50.57
N THR A 173 16.64 13.43 50.31
CA THR A 173 15.73 12.55 51.08
C THR A 173 14.53 13.16 51.85
N THR A 174 13.30 12.72 51.49
CA THR A 174 12.47 11.94 52.45
C THR A 174 11.42 11.04 51.77
N ASN A 175 10.91 10.11 52.58
CA ASN A 175 10.31 8.84 52.17
C ASN A 175 8.76 8.86 52.23
N SER A 176 8.16 7.89 51.53
CA SER A 176 6.98 7.11 51.95
C SER A 176 5.52 7.54 51.63
N ARG A 177 4.89 6.66 50.83
CA ARG A 177 3.65 5.88 51.11
C ARG A 177 2.34 6.62 51.53
N ARG A 178 1.27 6.33 50.76
CA ARG A 178 0.04 5.57 51.17
C ARG A 178 -1.31 6.25 50.91
N GLY A 179 -2.09 5.67 49.98
CA GLY A 179 -3.56 5.76 49.93
C GLY A 179 -4.14 7.09 49.45
N GLY A 180 -5.35 7.15 48.88
CA GLY A 180 -6.28 6.07 48.55
C GLY A 180 -7.74 6.52 48.71
N ARG A 181 -8.63 6.03 47.83
CA ARG A 181 -10.08 6.35 47.75
C ARG A 181 -10.33 7.79 47.26
N GLY A 182 -11.26 8.06 46.33
CA GLY A 182 -12.33 7.23 45.78
C GLY A 182 -13.64 7.99 45.91
N ARG A 183 -14.10 8.65 44.83
CA ARG A 183 -15.34 9.46 44.85
C ARG A 183 -16.15 9.26 43.57
N GLY A 184 -16.82 8.10 43.49
CA GLY A 184 -17.76 7.81 42.41
C GLY A 184 -18.99 8.72 42.46
N ARG A 185 -19.42 9.22 41.30
CA ARG A 185 -20.70 9.90 41.10
C ARG A 185 -21.73 8.93 40.49
N ARG A 186 -22.75 8.59 41.26
CA ARG A 186 -24.05 8.00 40.86
C ARG A 186 -25.01 8.44 41.98
N GLY A 187 -26.19 8.98 41.76
CA GLY A 187 -27.04 8.99 40.57
C GLY A 187 -28.37 8.32 40.95
N GLY A 188 -29.48 9.05 40.92
CA GLY A 188 -30.80 8.52 41.28
C GLY A 188 -31.67 9.51 42.05
N ARG A 189 -32.55 10.22 41.34
CA ARG A 189 -33.73 10.91 41.88
C ARG A 189 -34.95 10.09 41.45
N SER A 190 -35.77 9.65 42.38
CA SER A 190 -37.13 9.17 42.11
C SER A 190 -37.99 9.41 43.34
N SER A 191 -39.10 10.11 43.15
CA SER A 191 -39.98 10.61 44.20
C SER A 191 -41.34 9.95 44.12
N THR A 192 -41.72 9.22 45.15
CA THR A 192 -43.10 8.77 45.38
C THR A 192 -43.28 8.35 46.83
N THR A 193 -44.18 9.02 47.54
CA THR A 193 -45.16 8.46 48.48
C THR A 193 -46.07 9.63 48.87
N GLY A 194 -47.37 9.45 48.74
CA GLY A 194 -48.36 10.41 49.22
C GLY A 194 -49.26 9.75 50.26
N THR A 195 -49.72 10.56 51.21
CA THR A 195 -50.96 10.49 51.98
C THR A 195 -51.17 11.86 52.60
#